data_AF-A0A091Q6U4-F1
#
_entry.id   AF-A0A091Q6U4-F1
#
_cell.length_a   1.000
_cell.length_b   1.000
_cell.length_c   1.000
_cell.angle_alpha   90.00
_cell.angle_beta   90.00
_cell.angle_gamma   90.00
#
_symmetry.space_group_name_H-M   'P 1'
#
loop_
_entity.id
_entity.type
_entity.pdbx_description
1 polymer ?
#
loop_
_entity_poly.entity_id
_entity_poly.type
_entity_poly.pdbx_seq_one_letter_code
_entity_poly.pdbx_strand_id
1 'polypeptide(L)'
;RPFQRTVTVHKDSTGHIGVVIKKGKIVSLAKDSSAARNGLLTHHCICEVNGQNVIGMKDKQLTEVLARAGNVVTLTIIPTVIYEHMVKR
;
A
#
# COMPACT_ATOMS: atom_id res chain seq x y z
N ARG A 1 -11.88 -12.00 -4.18
CA ARG A 1 -12.06 -10.54 -4.39
C ARG A 1 -11.38 -10.17 -5.71
N PRO A 2 -12.14 -10.07 -6.82
CA PRO A 2 -11.57 -10.16 -8.18
C PRO A 2 -10.64 -9.01 -8.60
N PHE A 3 -10.69 -7.88 -7.89
CA PHE A 3 -9.93 -6.68 -8.24
C PHE A 3 -8.79 -6.36 -7.26
N GLN A 4 -8.64 -7.18 -6.22
CA GLN A 4 -7.55 -7.01 -5.26
C GLN A 4 -6.32 -7.79 -5.71
N ARG A 5 -5.16 -7.17 -5.51
CA ARG A 5 -3.86 -7.80 -5.71
C ARG A 5 -3.08 -7.74 -4.41
N THR A 6 -2.45 -8.84 -4.06
CA THR A 6 -1.56 -8.92 -2.90
C THR A 6 -0.11 -8.87 -3.35
N VAL A 7 0.70 -8.02 -2.73
CA VAL A 7 2.13 -7.87 -3.02
C VAL A 7 2.89 -7.86 -1.71
N THR A 8 3.86 -8.75 -1.58
CA THR A 8 4.79 -8.77 -0.43
C THR A 8 6.05 -8.00 -0.80
N VAL A 9 6.45 -7.10 0.09
CA VAL A 9 7.63 -6.24 -0.03
C VAL A 9 8.46 -6.32 1.25
N HIS A 10 9.73 -5.95 1.14
CA HIS A 10 10.67 -5.92 2.25
C HIS A 10 11.09 -4.49 2.53
N LYS A 11 11.24 -4.14 3.81
CA LYS A 11 11.86 -2.89 4.21
C LYS A 11 13.35 -2.92 3.88
N ASP A 12 13.90 -1.77 3.52
CA ASP A 12 15.34 -1.57 3.43
C ASP A 12 15.95 -1.35 4.83
N SER A 13 17.27 -1.14 4.88
CA SER A 13 18.01 -0.86 6.12
C SER A 13 17.56 0.41 6.84
N THR A 14 16.82 1.30 6.17
CA THR A 14 16.24 2.52 6.75
C THR A 14 14.78 2.34 7.18
N GLY A 15 14.22 1.15 7.03
CA GLY A 15 12.85 0.82 7.42
C GLY A 15 11.79 1.16 6.38
N HIS A 16 12.18 1.52 5.15
CA HIS A 16 11.25 1.94 4.09
C HIS A 16 11.02 0.85 3.06
N ILE A 17 9.80 0.77 2.54
CA ILE A 17 9.44 -0.11 1.40
C ILE A 17 9.52 0.62 0.04
N GLY A 18 9.76 1.93 0.06
CA GLY A 18 9.91 2.79 -1.12
C GLY A 18 8.60 3.15 -1.82
N VAL A 19 7.58 3.57 -1.07
CA VAL A 19 6.29 4.03 -1.61
C VAL A 19 5.97 5.43 -1.13
N VAL A 20 5.34 6.23 -1.97
CA VAL A 20 4.70 7.49 -1.57
C VAL A 20 3.19 7.30 -1.60
N ILE A 21 2.54 7.63 -0.48
CA ILE A 21 1.10 7.46 -0.29
C ILE A 21 0.44 8.83 -0.10
N LYS A 22 -0.71 9.03 -0.77
CA LYS A 22 -1.56 10.20 -0.59
C LYS A 22 -3.03 9.78 -0.65
N LYS A 23 -3.81 10.12 0.38
CA LYS A 23 -5.21 9.71 0.55
C LYS A 23 -5.40 8.19 0.41
N GLY A 24 -4.54 7.40 1.06
CA GLY A 24 -4.54 5.93 0.97
C GLY A 24 -4.16 5.34 -0.39
N LYS A 25 -3.81 6.17 -1.38
CA LYS A 25 -3.40 5.78 -2.74
C LYS A 25 -1.88 5.84 -2.88
N ILE A 26 -1.31 4.85 -3.56
CA ILE A 26 0.08 4.84 -3.99
C ILE A 26 0.23 5.78 -5.20
N VAL A 27 1.03 6.83 -5.04
CA VAL A 27 1.25 7.86 -6.07
C VAL A 27 2.58 7.73 -6.79
N SER A 28 3.61 7.20 -6.12
CA SER A 28 4.91 6.91 -6.73
C SER A 28 5.65 5.82 -5.96
N LEU A 29 6.66 5.26 -6.62
CA LEU A 29 7.56 4.27 -6.05
C LEU A 29 8.99 4.79 -6.15
N ALA A 30 9.77 4.58 -5.11
CA ALA A 30 11.19 4.88 -5.15
C ALA A 30 11.90 3.90 -6.10
N LYS A 31 12.83 4.43 -6.91
CA LYS A 31 13.69 3.61 -7.76
C LYS A 31 14.47 2.61 -6.89
N ASP A 32 14.68 1.41 -7.41
CA ASP A 32 15.44 0.35 -6.74
C ASP A 32 14.89 -0.04 -5.35
N SER A 33 13.63 0.27 -5.06
CA SER A 33 12.94 -0.18 -3.85
C SER A 33 12.38 -1.59 -3.98
N SER A 34 12.04 -2.21 -2.85
CA SER A 34 11.31 -3.48 -2.87
C SER A 34 9.95 -3.33 -3.56
N ALA A 35 9.26 -2.21 -3.38
CA ALA A 35 7.99 -1.97 -4.04
C ALA A 35 8.11 -1.94 -5.57
N ALA A 36 9.16 -1.29 -6.10
CA ALA A 36 9.43 -1.27 -7.54
C ALA A 36 9.77 -2.67 -8.08
N ARG A 37 10.66 -3.42 -7.39
CA ARG A 37 11.06 -4.77 -7.82
C ARG A 37 9.93 -5.80 -7.81
N ASN A 38 8.98 -5.68 -6.88
CA ASN A 38 7.87 -6.61 -6.75
C ASN A 38 6.63 -6.19 -7.56
N GLY A 39 6.76 -5.15 -8.39
CA GLY A 39 5.69 -4.72 -9.29
C GLY A 39 4.46 -4.19 -8.54
N LEU A 40 4.67 -3.51 -7.40
CA LEU A 40 3.63 -2.69 -6.80
C LEU A 40 3.22 -1.62 -7.83
N LEU A 41 1.95 -1.24 -7.85
CA LEU A 41 1.42 -0.34 -8.88
C LEU A 41 0.99 1.00 -8.26
N THR A 42 1.32 2.09 -8.95
CA THR A 42 0.73 3.40 -8.68
C THR A 42 -0.75 3.40 -9.10
N HIS A 43 -1.52 4.42 -8.70
CA HIS A 43 -2.97 4.47 -8.97
C HIS A 43 -3.76 3.30 -8.38
N HIS A 44 -3.26 2.76 -7.27
CA HIS A 44 -3.93 1.77 -6.46
C HIS A 44 -4.06 2.26 -5.01
N CYS A 45 -5.16 1.90 -4.36
CA CYS A 45 -5.41 2.16 -2.95
C CYS A 45 -5.01 0.95 -2.12
N ILE A 46 -4.39 1.20 -0.96
CA ILE A 46 -4.03 0.16 0.00
C ILE A 46 -5.28 -0.17 0.82
N CYS A 47 -5.70 -1.43 0.76
CA CYS A 47 -6.85 -1.95 1.51
C CYS A 47 -6.42 -2.60 2.82
N GLU A 48 -5.31 -3.34 2.79
CA GLU A 48 -4.80 -4.08 3.95
C GLU A 48 -3.28 -4.00 4.03
N VAL A 49 -2.76 -3.98 5.25
CA VAL A 49 -1.33 -4.13 5.58
C VAL A 49 -1.20 -5.32 6.53
N ASN A 50 -0.51 -6.39 6.11
CA ASN A 50 -0.38 -7.63 6.87
C ASN A 50 -1.73 -8.20 7.35
N GLY A 51 -2.77 -8.11 6.51
CA GLY A 51 -4.13 -8.55 6.84
C GLY A 51 -4.94 -7.58 7.70
N GLN A 52 -4.33 -6.51 8.24
CA GLN A 52 -5.07 -5.44 8.93
C GLN A 52 -5.73 -4.52 7.89
N ASN A 53 -7.05 -4.35 7.97
CA ASN A 53 -7.77 -3.38 7.15
C ASN A 53 -7.34 -1.94 7.49
N VAL A 54 -7.04 -1.15 6.46
CA VAL A 54 -6.61 0.26 6.57
C VAL A 54 -7.48 1.22 5.76
N ILE A 55 -8.63 0.74 5.26
CA ILE A 55 -9.57 1.56 4.49
C ILE A 55 -10.14 2.66 5.40
N GLY A 56 -10.18 3.89 4.88
CA GLY A 56 -10.69 5.05 5.62
C GLY A 56 -9.72 5.66 6.63
N MET A 57 -8.54 5.06 6.85
CA MET A 57 -7.50 5.65 7.69
C MET A 57 -6.93 6.92 7.06
N LYS A 58 -6.55 7.89 7.90
CA LYS A 58 -5.75 9.05 7.44
C LYS A 58 -4.34 8.57 7.07
N ASP A 59 -3.70 9.26 6.13
CA ASP A 59 -2.35 8.91 5.67
C ASP A 59 -1.33 8.77 6.82
N LYS A 60 -1.44 9.62 7.84
CA LYS A 60 -0.60 9.53 9.05
C LYS A 60 -0.76 8.18 9.76
N GLN A 61 -2.00 7.72 9.97
CA GLN A 61 -2.29 6.45 10.63
C GLN A 61 -1.81 5.26 9.78
N LEU A 62 -2.03 5.30 8.46
CA LEU A 62 -1.54 4.28 7.54
C LEU A 62 -0.01 4.21 7.56
N THR A 63 0.66 5.35 7.58
CA THR A 63 2.13 5.43 7.69
C THR A 63 2.60 4.83 9.01
N GLU A 64 1.92 5.09 10.13
CA GLU A 64 2.22 4.49 11.44
C GLU A 64 2.00 2.97 11.46
N VAL A 65 1.01 2.44 10.74
CA VAL A 65 0.81 0.99 10.57
C VAL A 65 1.97 0.38 9.78
N LEU A 66 2.37 1.00 8.67
CA LEU A 66 3.52 0.55 7.88
C LEU A 66 4.83 0.63 8.66
N ALA A 67 5.04 1.69 9.44
CA ALA A 67 6.22 1.86 10.28
C ALA A 67 6.34 0.76 11.34
N ARG A 68 5.22 0.41 12.00
CA ARG A 68 5.16 -0.66 13.01
C ARG A 68 5.18 -2.07 12.44
N ALA A 69 4.88 -2.25 11.15
CA ALA A 69 4.99 -3.55 10.50
C ALA A 69 6.42 -4.10 10.58
N GLY A 70 6.57 -5.42 10.58
CA GLY A 70 7.89 -6.06 10.53
C GLY A 70 8.65 -5.77 9.22
N ASN A 71 9.81 -6.42 9.06
CA ASN A 71 10.62 -6.27 7.85
C ASN A 71 9.89 -6.71 6.58
N VAL A 72 9.05 -7.75 6.69
CA VAL A 72 8.20 -8.24 5.60
C VAL A 72 6.82 -7.59 5.72
N VAL A 73 6.37 -6.93 4.66
CA VAL A 73 5.09 -6.24 4.60
C VAL A 73 4.30 -6.77 3.41
N THR A 74 3.13 -7.31 3.66
CA THR A 74 2.19 -7.77 2.64
C THR A 74 1.07 -6.75 2.48
N LEU A 75 0.96 -6.16 1.30
CA LEU A 75 -0.06 -5.16 0.97
C LEU A 75 -1.14 -5.78 0.09
N THR A 76 -2.39 -5.58 0.46
CA THR A 76 -3.53 -5.82 -0.43
C THR A 76 -3.92 -4.49 -1.05
N ILE A 77 -3.84 -4.39 -2.38
CA ILE A 77 -4.14 -3.17 -3.13
C ILE A 77 -5.28 -3.39 -4.12
N ILE A 78 -5.98 -2.31 -4.48
CA ILE A 78 -7.05 -2.30 -5.49
C ILE A 78 -6.88 -1.09 -6.41
N PRO A 79 -7.21 -1.16 -7.71
CA PRO A 79 -7.19 0.02 -8.57
C PRO A 79 -8.06 1.15 -7.99
N THR A 80 -7.54 2.39 -7.97
CA THR A 80 -8.24 3.55 -7.39
C THR A 80 -9.60 3.77 -8.04
N VAL A 81 -9.71 3.56 -9.36
CA VAL A 81 -10.99 3.66 -10.07
C VAL A 81 -12.05 2.73 -9.47
N ILE A 82 -11.69 1.50 -9.11
CA ILE A 82 -12.64 0.54 -8.52
C ILE A 82 -12.98 0.94 -7.09
N TYR A 83 -11.98 1.33 -6.30
CA TYR A 83 -12.17 1.81 -4.94
C TYR A 83 -13.16 2.99 -4.87
N GLU A 84 -13.00 3.99 -5.74
CA GLU A 84 -13.88 5.15 -5.76
C GLU A 84 -15.33 4.79 -6.07
N HIS A 85 -15.58 3.81 -6.95
CA HIS A 85 -16.95 3.33 -7.21
C HIS A 85 -17.55 2.58 -6.02
N MET A 86 -16.73 1.93 -5.20
CA MET A 86 -17.19 1.21 -4.00
C MET A 86 -17.54 2.16 -2.85
N VAL A 87 -16.79 3.26 -2.69
CA VAL A 87 -16.95 4.20 -1.57
C VAL A 87 -17.99 5.29 -1.85
N LYS A 88 -18.29 5.59 -3.12
CA LYS A 88 -19.35 6.55 -3.52
C LYS A 88 -20.78 5.99 -3.36
N ARG A 89 -20.97 4.94 -2.55
CA ARG A 89 -22.29 4.39 -2.23
C ARG A 89 -22.79 4.91 -0.89
#